data_AF-A0A8D9A9Z1-F1
#
_entry.id   AF-A0A8D9A9Z1-F1
#
_cell.length_a   1.000
_cell.length_b   1.000
_cell.length_c   1.000
_cell.angle_alpha   90.00
_cell.angle_beta   90.00
_cell.angle_gamma   90.00
#
_symmetry.space_group_name_H-M   'P 1'
#
loop_
_entity.id
_entity.type
_entity.pdbx_description
1 polymer ?
#
loop_
_entity_poly.entity_id
_entity_poly.type
_entity_poly.pdbx_seq_one_letter_code
_entity_poly.pdbx_strand_id
1 'polypeptide(L)'
;WGLITYRESSLLYDNVRSSIHNEYSIANTVAHELAHQWFGNLVTMRWWNDLWLSEGFASFLEYYGVDNVMPGWNMMDQFILDKTQQALSLDALSTSHPISVTVHDPVEIEAIFDTISYSKGAAILYMLEKFLGQGTLRAGLNDYLNTHKYGNAETKDFWSVLSKHSNHSINVKAIMDTWSRQMGFPVIHISRVTPFPSSNSSSTS
;
A
#
# COMPACT_ATOMS: atom_id res chain seq x y z
N TRP A 1 18.81 10.27 -10.55
CA TRP A 1 18.77 9.27 -9.47
C TRP A 1 20.20 9.07 -8.93
N GLY A 2 20.39 8.98 -7.61
CA GLY A 2 21.69 8.93 -6.94
C GLY A 2 22.06 10.21 -6.16
N LEU A 3 21.22 11.25 -6.25
CA LEU A 3 21.30 12.48 -5.46
C LEU A 3 19.89 12.82 -4.99
N ILE A 4 19.54 12.42 -3.76
CA ILE A 4 18.23 12.67 -3.16
C ILE A 4 18.26 14.03 -2.48
N THR A 5 17.29 14.89 -2.78
CA THR A 5 17.15 16.23 -2.18
C THR A 5 16.07 16.23 -1.11
N TYR A 6 16.35 16.87 0.03
CA TYR A 6 15.42 16.95 1.16
C TYR A 6 15.17 18.41 1.54
N ARG A 7 14.01 18.66 2.16
CA ARG A 7 13.86 19.81 3.05
C ARG A 7 14.70 19.57 4.30
N GLU A 8 15.25 20.63 4.90
CA GLU A 8 16.10 20.49 6.11
C GLU A 8 15.41 19.72 7.24
N SER A 9 14.12 19.99 7.47
CA SER A 9 13.28 19.30 8.47
C SER A 9 13.07 17.80 8.22
N SER A 10 13.37 17.32 7.02
CA SER A 10 13.18 15.94 6.59
C SER A 10 14.48 15.13 6.57
N LEU A 11 15.60 15.72 7.01
CA LEU A 11 16.91 15.07 7.03
C LEU A 11 17.74 15.40 8.26
N LEU A 12 17.73 16.65 8.72
CA LEU A 12 18.58 17.08 9.83
C LEU A 12 17.93 16.73 11.17
N TYR A 13 18.65 15.95 11.98
CA TYR A 13 18.25 15.58 13.33
C TYR A 13 19.26 16.09 14.36
N ASP A 14 18.75 16.67 15.44
CA ASP A 14 19.50 17.12 16.61
C ASP A 14 19.01 16.36 17.84
N ASN A 15 19.89 15.62 18.50
CA ASN A 15 19.55 14.74 19.64
C ASN A 15 19.18 15.47 20.93
N VAL A 16 19.35 16.79 21.01
CA VAL A 16 18.94 17.62 22.14
C VAL A 16 17.63 18.36 21.84
N ARG A 17 17.40 18.74 20.58
CA ARG A 17 16.29 19.63 20.18
C ARG A 17 15.15 18.94 19.43
N SER A 18 15.42 17.84 18.74
CA SER A 18 14.44 17.16 17.91
C SER A 18 13.56 16.26 18.77
N SER A 19 12.27 16.24 18.47
CA SER A 19 11.34 15.32 19.13
C SER A 19 11.50 13.91 18.57
N ILE A 20 10.97 12.92 19.31
CA ILE A 20 10.87 11.54 18.80
C ILE A 20 10.02 11.46 17.53
N HIS A 21 9.01 12.33 17.39
CA HIS A 21 8.22 12.42 16.17
C HIS A 21 9.06 12.89 14.98
N ASN A 22 9.98 13.85 15.20
CA ASN A 22 10.92 14.25 14.15
C ASN A 22 11.85 13.09 13.77
N GLU A 23 12.35 12.34 14.75
CA GLU A 23 13.19 11.16 14.50
C GLU A 23 12.48 10.14 13.60
N TYR A 24 11.24 9.79 13.92
CA TYR A 24 10.46 8.82 13.16
C TYR A 24 10.12 9.34 11.77
N SER A 25 9.71 10.61 11.67
CA SER A 25 9.37 11.25 10.39
C SER A 25 10.58 11.36 9.46
N ILE A 26 11.76 11.72 9.98
CA ILE A 26 13.01 11.76 9.20
C ILE A 26 13.39 10.34 8.76
N ALA A 27 13.35 9.35 9.66
CA ALA A 27 13.67 7.97 9.31
C ALA A 27 12.76 7.42 8.20
N ASN A 28 11.45 7.63 8.31
CA ASN A 28 10.49 7.26 7.27
C ASN A 28 10.77 8.01 5.96
N THR A 29 10.97 9.34 6.00
CA THR A 29 11.24 10.11 4.77
C THR A 29 12.50 9.60 4.05
N VAL A 30 13.58 9.32 4.79
CA VAL A 30 14.79 8.73 4.21
C VAL A 30 14.51 7.36 3.61
N ALA A 31 13.76 6.51 4.30
CA ALA A 31 13.39 5.18 3.81
C ALA A 31 12.48 5.23 2.57
N HIS A 32 11.53 6.17 2.50
CA HIS A 32 10.65 6.42 1.36
C HIS A 32 11.47 6.78 0.11
N GLU A 33 12.37 7.75 0.24
CA GLU A 33 13.22 8.16 -0.89
C GLU A 33 14.22 7.06 -1.30
N LEU A 34 14.69 6.26 -0.34
CA LEU A 34 15.49 5.06 -0.63
C LEU A 34 14.67 3.97 -1.35
N ALA A 35 13.39 3.82 -1.05
CA ALA A 35 12.52 2.89 -1.77
C ALA A 35 12.32 3.32 -3.24
N HIS A 36 12.29 4.63 -3.53
CA HIS A 36 12.24 5.13 -4.90
C HIS A 36 13.43 4.74 -5.76
N GLN A 37 14.55 4.39 -5.12
CA GLN A 37 15.71 3.80 -5.80
C GLN A 37 15.39 2.38 -6.36
N TRP A 38 14.20 1.82 -6.17
CA TRP A 38 13.74 0.65 -6.93
C TRP A 38 12.40 0.92 -7.60
N PHE A 39 11.47 1.53 -6.88
CA PHE A 39 10.11 1.79 -7.35
C PHE A 39 9.92 3.26 -7.72
N GLY A 40 9.96 3.56 -9.01
CA GLY A 40 9.90 4.92 -9.54
C GLY A 40 11.13 5.27 -10.38
N ASN A 41 12.33 4.86 -9.93
CA ASN A 41 13.55 5.11 -10.69
C ASN A 41 14.04 3.89 -11.50
N LEU A 42 14.18 2.70 -10.90
CA LEU A 42 14.63 1.50 -11.63
C LEU A 42 13.52 0.97 -12.55
N VAL A 43 12.31 0.97 -12.03
CA VAL A 43 11.09 0.68 -12.77
C VAL A 43 10.15 1.85 -12.56
N THR A 44 9.85 2.57 -13.63
CA THR A 44 8.95 3.74 -13.60
C THR A 44 7.58 3.34 -14.13
N MET A 45 6.48 3.89 -13.60
CA MET A 45 5.18 3.68 -14.24
C MET A 45 5.21 4.14 -15.71
N ARG A 46 4.46 3.48 -16.59
CA ARG A 46 4.39 3.87 -18.00
C ARG A 46 3.69 5.21 -18.20
N TRP A 47 2.68 5.48 -17.37
CA TRP A 47 1.93 6.73 -17.35
C TRP A 47 1.40 7.00 -15.94
N TRP A 48 1.05 8.26 -15.67
CA TRP A 48 0.65 8.77 -14.36
C TRP A 48 -0.58 8.09 -13.76
N ASN A 49 -1.39 7.40 -14.57
CA ASN A 49 -2.50 6.58 -14.07
C ASN A 49 -2.07 5.47 -13.10
N ASP A 50 -0.78 5.10 -13.12
CA ASP A 50 -0.20 4.09 -12.25
C ASP A 50 0.82 4.71 -11.26
N LEU A 51 0.67 6.00 -10.90
CA LEU A 51 1.54 6.69 -9.92
C LEU A 51 1.73 5.91 -8.61
N TRP A 52 0.69 5.20 -8.16
CA TRP A 52 0.74 4.37 -6.96
C TRP A 52 1.81 3.25 -7.01
N LEU A 53 2.25 2.82 -8.21
CA LEU A 53 3.39 1.88 -8.36
C LEU A 53 4.73 2.48 -7.90
N SER A 54 4.80 3.80 -7.79
CA SER A 54 5.95 4.50 -7.20
C SER A 54 5.62 4.88 -5.75
N GLU A 55 4.62 5.73 -5.55
CA GLU A 55 4.34 6.34 -4.23
C GLU A 55 3.77 5.36 -3.22
N GLY A 56 2.89 4.45 -3.65
CA GLY A 56 2.31 3.43 -2.78
C GLY A 56 3.36 2.42 -2.31
N PHE A 57 4.30 2.06 -3.19
CA PHE A 57 5.44 1.20 -2.83
C PHE A 57 6.40 1.88 -1.87
N ALA A 58 6.77 3.13 -2.15
CA ALA A 58 7.64 3.89 -1.27
C ALA A 58 6.99 4.09 0.12
N SER A 59 5.70 4.42 0.17
CA SER A 59 4.92 4.54 1.42
C SER A 59 4.75 3.22 2.19
N PHE A 60 4.76 2.07 1.50
CA PHE A 60 4.77 0.77 2.18
C PHE A 60 6.16 0.45 2.74
N LEU A 61 7.18 0.63 1.91
CA LEU A 61 8.56 0.28 2.24
C LEU A 61 9.22 1.23 3.24
N GLU A 62 8.74 2.47 3.38
CA GLU A 62 9.26 3.40 4.39
C GLU A 62 9.07 2.85 5.80
N TYR A 63 7.84 2.41 6.14
CA TYR A 63 7.53 1.83 7.44
C TYR A 63 8.18 0.46 7.59
N TYR A 64 8.11 -0.37 6.55
CA TYR A 64 8.69 -1.71 6.57
C TYR A 64 10.22 -1.69 6.76
N GLY A 65 10.90 -0.76 6.10
CA GLY A 65 12.34 -0.58 6.17
C GLY A 65 12.77 -0.07 7.54
N VAL A 66 12.10 0.96 8.07
CA VAL A 66 12.41 1.49 9.40
C VAL A 66 12.10 0.46 10.49
N ASP A 67 11.00 -0.29 10.40
CA ASP A 67 10.68 -1.38 11.34
C ASP A 67 11.81 -2.42 11.41
N ASN A 68 12.40 -2.75 10.25
CA ASN A 68 13.49 -3.72 10.15
C ASN A 68 14.80 -3.21 10.77
N VAL A 69 15.12 -1.93 10.57
CA VAL A 69 16.36 -1.31 11.08
C VAL A 69 16.24 -0.95 12.56
N MET A 70 15.03 -0.61 13.02
CA MET A 70 14.73 -0.18 14.39
C MET A 70 13.68 -1.11 15.07
N PRO A 71 14.03 -2.37 15.40
CA PRO A 71 13.09 -3.43 15.81
C PRO A 71 12.38 -3.23 17.17
N GLY A 72 12.41 -2.03 17.76
CA GLY A 72 11.66 -1.66 18.97
C GLY A 72 10.68 -0.50 18.76
N TRP A 73 10.63 0.08 17.56
CA TRP A 73 9.78 1.24 17.27
C TRP A 73 8.35 0.85 16.89
N ASN A 74 8.11 -0.43 16.58
CA ASN A 74 6.81 -0.98 16.14
C ASN A 74 6.21 -0.13 15.01
N MET A 75 7.01 0.12 13.97
CA MET A 75 6.61 1.03 12.89
C MET A 75 5.43 0.46 12.11
N MET A 76 5.30 -0.86 12.01
CA MET A 76 4.12 -1.45 11.37
C MET A 76 2.82 -1.25 12.15
N ASP A 77 2.87 -0.99 13.46
CA ASP A 77 1.67 -0.57 14.22
C ASP A 77 1.31 0.88 13.89
N GLN A 78 2.33 1.76 13.79
CA GLN A 78 2.13 3.15 13.36
C GLN A 78 1.62 3.24 11.91
N PHE A 79 2.07 2.34 11.03
CA PHE A 79 1.56 2.23 9.65
C PHE A 79 0.04 2.08 9.59
N ILE A 80 -0.57 1.35 10.53
CA ILE A 80 -2.02 1.21 10.58
C ILE A 80 -2.70 2.56 10.85
N LEU A 81 -2.14 3.37 11.75
CA LEU A 81 -2.67 4.69 12.09
C LEU A 81 -2.42 5.70 10.94
N ASP A 82 -1.19 5.77 10.46
CA ASP A 82 -0.72 6.83 9.57
C ASP A 82 -1.09 6.60 8.11
N LYS A 83 -1.15 5.34 7.67
CA LYS A 83 -1.48 4.99 6.28
C LYS A 83 -2.87 4.38 6.18
N THR A 84 -3.12 3.30 6.91
CA THR A 84 -4.36 2.54 6.71
C THR A 84 -5.60 3.33 7.14
N GLN A 85 -5.62 3.90 8.36
CA GLN A 85 -6.78 4.67 8.83
C GLN A 85 -6.98 5.97 8.04
N GLN A 86 -5.90 6.66 7.66
CA GLN A 86 -5.99 7.85 6.80
C GLN A 86 -6.57 7.51 5.43
N ALA A 87 -6.12 6.42 4.80
CA ALA A 87 -6.67 5.93 3.55
C ALA A 87 -8.16 5.63 3.66
N LEU A 88 -8.58 4.88 4.70
CA LEU A 88 -9.99 4.57 4.94
C LEU A 88 -10.83 5.83 5.17
N SER A 89 -10.31 6.82 5.88
CA SER A 89 -11.06 8.07 6.14
C SER A 89 -11.31 8.86 4.86
N LEU A 90 -10.31 8.99 3.98
CA LEU A 90 -10.43 9.76 2.75
C LEU A 90 -11.22 9.00 1.68
N ASP A 91 -10.98 7.70 1.57
CA ASP A 91 -11.60 6.84 0.56
C ASP A 91 -13.08 6.52 0.85
N ALA A 92 -13.57 6.85 2.06
CA ALA A 92 -14.99 6.80 2.40
C ALA A 92 -15.78 7.99 1.83
N LEU A 93 -15.11 9.05 1.35
CA LEU A 93 -15.75 10.23 0.79
C LEU A 93 -16.22 9.97 -0.65
N SER A 94 -17.36 10.54 -1.03
CA SER A 94 -17.87 10.48 -2.40
C SER A 94 -16.98 11.21 -3.43
N THR A 95 -16.04 12.02 -2.96
CA THR A 95 -15.05 12.74 -3.77
C THR A 95 -13.72 12.01 -3.89
N SER A 96 -13.61 10.77 -3.38
CA SER A 96 -12.43 9.92 -3.58
C SER A 96 -12.27 9.52 -5.06
N HIS A 97 -11.19 8.80 -5.37
CA HIS A 97 -10.94 8.20 -6.67
C HIS A 97 -10.30 6.81 -6.56
N PRO A 98 -10.32 5.98 -7.63
CA PRO A 98 -9.55 4.74 -7.68
C PRO A 98 -8.03 5.01 -7.60
N ILE A 99 -7.24 4.07 -7.06
CA ILE A 99 -5.76 4.21 -7.06
C ILE A 99 -5.16 4.15 -8.48
N SER A 100 -5.81 3.41 -9.40
CA SER A 100 -5.51 3.47 -10.84
C SER A 100 -6.48 4.44 -11.49
N VAL A 101 -6.13 5.72 -11.48
CA VAL A 101 -6.95 6.84 -11.93
C VAL A 101 -6.63 7.20 -13.37
N THR A 102 -7.63 7.51 -14.20
CA THR A 102 -7.35 7.96 -15.57
C THR A 102 -6.85 9.40 -15.53
N VAL A 103 -5.68 9.66 -16.12
CA VAL A 103 -5.08 10.99 -16.23
C VAL A 103 -5.02 11.36 -17.70
N HIS A 104 -5.75 12.41 -18.08
CA HIS A 104 -5.86 12.86 -19.47
C HIS A 104 -4.89 13.99 -19.78
N ASP A 105 -4.74 14.94 -18.85
CA ASP A 105 -3.91 16.12 -19.01
C ASP A 105 -2.85 16.19 -17.91
N PRO A 106 -1.60 16.58 -18.22
CA PRO A 106 -0.56 16.79 -17.21
C PRO A 106 -0.94 17.69 -16.03
N VAL A 107 -1.87 18.64 -16.20
CA VAL A 107 -2.33 19.49 -15.10
C VAL A 107 -3.06 18.71 -13.99
N GLU A 108 -3.60 17.53 -14.32
CA GLU A 108 -4.29 16.65 -13.37
C GLU A 108 -3.31 15.84 -12.51
N ILE A 109 -2.03 15.79 -12.89
CA ILE A 109 -1.01 14.96 -12.22
C ILE A 109 -0.83 15.41 -10.76
N GLU A 110 -0.74 16.72 -10.49
CA GLU A 110 -0.55 17.22 -9.13
C GLU A 110 -1.70 16.83 -8.20
N ALA A 111 -2.92 16.70 -8.74
CA ALA A 111 -4.09 16.33 -7.96
C ALA A 111 -4.10 14.86 -7.49
N ILE A 112 -3.32 13.98 -8.15
CA ILE A 112 -3.25 12.56 -7.82
C ILE A 112 -2.04 12.23 -6.94
N PHE A 113 -1.18 13.20 -6.63
CA PHE A 113 -0.17 13.12 -5.57
C PHE A 113 -0.83 13.32 -4.20
N ASP A 114 -1.68 12.36 -3.82
CA ASP A 114 -2.63 12.50 -2.72
C ASP A 114 -2.65 11.28 -1.78
N THR A 115 -3.47 11.33 -0.74
CA THR A 115 -3.61 10.24 0.23
C THR A 115 -4.01 8.90 -0.42
N ILE A 116 -4.72 8.91 -1.55
CA ILE A 116 -5.08 7.67 -2.25
C ILE A 116 -3.85 7.01 -2.88
N SER A 117 -3.07 7.74 -3.67
CA SER A 117 -1.86 7.17 -4.31
C SER A 117 -0.83 6.66 -3.30
N TYR A 118 -0.67 7.38 -2.19
CA TYR A 118 0.30 7.04 -1.14
C TYR A 118 -0.26 6.01 -0.16
N SER A 119 -1.26 6.39 0.63
CA SER A 119 -1.72 5.63 1.79
C SER A 119 -2.60 4.44 1.39
N LYS A 120 -3.55 4.60 0.45
CA LYS A 120 -4.36 3.46 -0.03
C LYS A 120 -3.50 2.49 -0.84
N GLY A 121 -2.60 2.99 -1.69
CA GLY A 121 -1.60 2.18 -2.39
C GLY A 121 -0.79 1.31 -1.42
N ALA A 122 -0.23 1.91 -0.37
CA ALA A 122 0.53 1.19 0.65
C ALA A 122 -0.31 0.19 1.44
N ALA A 123 -1.52 0.56 1.86
CA ALA A 123 -2.41 -0.33 2.61
C ALA A 123 -2.82 -1.57 1.78
N ILE A 124 -3.04 -1.40 0.49
CA ILE A 124 -3.33 -2.50 -0.45
C ILE A 124 -2.12 -3.44 -0.58
N LEU A 125 -0.89 -2.91 -0.64
CA LEU A 125 0.34 -3.72 -0.66
C LEU A 125 0.52 -4.50 0.64
N TYR A 126 0.23 -3.89 1.79
CA TYR A 126 0.26 -4.58 3.08
C TYR A 126 -0.79 -5.72 3.15
N MET A 127 -2.02 -5.44 2.70
CA MET A 127 -3.06 -6.47 2.57
C MET A 127 -2.62 -7.62 1.66
N LEU A 128 -1.98 -7.31 0.52
CA LEU A 128 -1.43 -8.30 -0.40
C LEU A 128 -0.34 -9.16 0.24
N GLU A 129 0.57 -8.57 1.03
CA GLU A 129 1.57 -9.33 1.79
C GLU A 129 0.90 -10.33 2.73
N LYS A 130 -0.13 -9.90 3.47
CA LYS A 130 -0.87 -10.77 4.41
C LYS A 130 -1.70 -11.84 3.69
N PHE A 131 -2.19 -11.53 2.50
CA PHE A 131 -3.01 -12.44 1.71
C PHE A 131 -2.19 -13.52 0.98
N LEU A 132 -1.07 -13.13 0.34
CA LEU A 132 -0.23 -14.04 -0.45
C LEU A 132 0.94 -14.64 0.34
N GLY A 133 1.28 -14.03 1.47
CA GLY A 133 2.46 -14.33 2.26
C GLY A 133 3.69 -13.55 1.80
N GLN A 134 4.54 -13.20 2.77
CA GLN A 134 5.77 -12.42 2.57
C GLN A 134 6.71 -13.05 1.51
N GLY A 135 6.86 -14.38 1.52
CA GLY A 135 7.72 -15.09 0.56
C GLY A 135 7.28 -14.92 -0.89
N THR A 136 5.96 -15.07 -1.15
CA THR A 136 5.35 -14.88 -2.47
C THR A 136 5.49 -13.44 -2.95
N LEU A 137 5.17 -12.47 -2.08
CA LEU A 137 5.29 -11.05 -2.43
C LEU A 137 6.75 -10.71 -2.76
N ARG A 138 7.71 -11.11 -1.92
CA ARG A 138 9.14 -10.83 -2.13
C ARG A 138 9.66 -11.45 -3.44
N ALA A 139 9.29 -12.69 -3.74
CA ALA A 139 9.67 -13.35 -4.98
C ALA A 139 9.08 -12.62 -6.21
N GLY A 140 7.82 -12.19 -6.11
CA GLY A 140 7.17 -11.39 -7.13
C GLY A 140 7.81 -10.02 -7.33
N LEU A 141 8.16 -9.29 -6.26
CA LEU A 141 8.85 -8.01 -6.37
C LEU A 141 10.23 -8.15 -7.04
N ASN A 142 10.97 -9.20 -6.70
CA ASN A 142 12.26 -9.46 -7.33
C ASN A 142 12.11 -9.71 -8.85
N ASP A 143 11.13 -10.52 -9.25
CA ASP A 143 10.85 -10.82 -10.65
C ASP A 143 10.35 -9.58 -11.42
N TYR A 144 9.45 -8.80 -10.80
CA TYR A 144 8.96 -7.53 -11.36
C TYR A 144 10.09 -6.53 -11.61
N LEU A 145 10.93 -6.27 -10.59
CA LEU A 145 12.06 -5.35 -10.74
C LEU A 145 13.07 -5.84 -11.78
N ASN A 146 13.39 -7.14 -11.81
CA ASN A 146 14.34 -7.68 -12.79
C ASN A 146 13.81 -7.68 -14.23
N THR A 147 12.51 -7.92 -14.40
CA THR A 147 11.85 -7.95 -15.70
C THR A 147 11.75 -6.56 -16.31
N HIS A 148 11.46 -5.54 -15.49
CA HIS A 148 11.17 -4.19 -15.96
C HIS A 148 12.30 -3.17 -15.70
N LYS A 149 13.45 -3.60 -15.14
CA LYS A 149 14.57 -2.70 -14.82
C LYS A 149 14.99 -1.84 -16.02
N TYR A 150 15.28 -0.58 -15.73
CA TYR A 150 15.63 0.45 -16.71
C TYR A 150 14.53 0.73 -17.75
N GLY A 151 13.28 0.47 -17.37
CA GLY A 151 12.13 0.63 -18.25
C GLY A 151 10.85 0.94 -17.48
N ASN A 152 9.73 0.69 -18.15
CA ASN A 152 8.41 1.02 -17.63
C ASN A 152 7.54 -0.20 -17.38
N ALA A 153 6.61 -0.06 -16.45
CA ALA A 153 5.60 -1.06 -16.14
C ALA A 153 4.21 -0.42 -15.93
N GLU A 154 3.19 -1.25 -16.07
CA GLU A 154 1.79 -0.91 -15.75
C GLU A 154 1.30 -1.77 -14.59
N THR A 155 0.20 -1.36 -13.95
CA THR A 155 -0.42 -2.09 -12.83
C THR A 155 -0.67 -3.58 -13.17
N LYS A 156 -1.06 -3.86 -14.42
CA LYS A 156 -1.29 -5.24 -14.90
C LYS A 156 -0.04 -6.11 -14.91
N ASP A 157 1.14 -5.51 -15.13
CA ASP A 157 2.41 -6.22 -15.17
C ASP A 157 2.77 -6.71 -13.78
N PHE A 158 2.57 -5.86 -12.76
CA PHE A 158 2.76 -6.24 -11.36
C PHE A 158 1.82 -7.39 -10.93
N TRP A 159 0.53 -7.31 -11.27
CA TRP A 159 -0.41 -8.40 -11.00
C TRP A 159 -0.05 -9.72 -11.69
N SER A 160 0.42 -9.65 -12.94
CA SER A 160 0.84 -10.83 -13.69
C SER A 160 1.98 -11.56 -12.99
N VAL A 161 2.98 -10.81 -12.49
CA VAL A 161 4.10 -11.38 -11.75
C VAL A 161 3.63 -12.03 -10.45
N LEU A 162 2.76 -11.40 -9.67
CA LEU A 162 2.25 -12.01 -8.43
C LEU A 162 1.43 -13.28 -8.70
N SER A 163 0.61 -13.29 -9.76
CA SER A 163 -0.14 -14.50 -10.14
C SER A 163 0.80 -15.67 -10.49
N LYS A 164 1.90 -15.41 -11.20
CA LYS A 164 2.94 -16.41 -11.48
C LYS A 164 3.54 -16.98 -10.18
N HIS A 165 3.90 -16.14 -9.22
CA HIS A 165 4.50 -16.58 -7.95
C HIS A 165 3.50 -17.24 -6.98
N SER A 166 2.19 -17.01 -7.15
CA SER A 166 1.14 -17.77 -6.46
C SER A 166 0.83 -19.14 -7.11
N ASN A 167 1.70 -19.64 -8.00
CA ASN A 167 1.50 -20.85 -8.80
C ASN A 167 0.19 -20.84 -9.60
N HIS A 168 -0.31 -19.66 -9.99
CA HIS A 168 -1.62 -19.46 -10.62
C HIS A 168 -2.82 -20.05 -9.86
N SER A 169 -2.64 -20.41 -8.58
CA SER A 169 -3.73 -20.88 -7.72
C SER A 169 -4.76 -19.77 -7.45
N ILE A 170 -4.33 -18.51 -7.57
CA ILE A 170 -5.14 -17.32 -7.35
C ILE A 170 -4.99 -16.38 -8.56
N ASN A 171 -6.12 -15.88 -9.05
CA ASN A 171 -6.13 -14.80 -10.04
C ASN A 171 -5.96 -13.45 -9.32
N VAL A 172 -4.72 -13.08 -9.03
CA VAL A 172 -4.36 -11.85 -8.31
C VAL A 172 -4.92 -10.64 -9.05
N LYS A 173 -4.82 -10.60 -10.38
CA LYS A 173 -5.38 -9.50 -11.18
C LYS A 173 -6.88 -9.34 -10.96
N ALA A 174 -7.66 -10.42 -11.02
CA ALA A 174 -9.11 -10.34 -10.85
C ALA A 174 -9.49 -9.81 -9.46
N ILE A 175 -8.77 -10.21 -8.42
CA ILE A 175 -8.99 -9.71 -7.05
C ILE A 175 -8.56 -8.24 -6.95
N MET A 176 -7.35 -7.93 -7.37
CA MET A 176 -6.75 -6.61 -7.16
C MET A 176 -7.32 -5.52 -8.07
N ASP A 177 -7.90 -5.88 -9.22
CA ASP A 177 -8.68 -4.94 -10.02
C ASP A 177 -9.89 -4.40 -9.22
N THR A 178 -10.50 -5.19 -8.33
CA THR A 178 -11.61 -4.73 -7.47
C THR A 178 -11.16 -3.74 -6.38
N TRP A 179 -9.88 -3.71 -6.04
CA TRP A 179 -9.31 -2.77 -5.08
C TRP A 179 -8.65 -1.56 -5.75
N SER A 180 -8.24 -1.70 -7.02
CA SER A 180 -7.44 -0.70 -7.72
C SER A 180 -8.22 0.16 -8.71
N ARG A 181 -9.27 -0.38 -9.33
CA ARG A 181 -10.00 0.29 -10.43
C ARG A 181 -11.33 0.89 -10.04
N GLN A 182 -11.67 0.86 -8.75
CA GLN A 182 -12.83 1.54 -8.17
C GLN A 182 -12.42 2.30 -6.90
N MET A 183 -13.15 3.37 -6.61
CA MET A 183 -13.00 4.12 -5.36
C MET A 183 -13.68 3.38 -4.20
N GLY A 184 -13.32 3.73 -2.97
CA GLY A 184 -13.93 3.18 -1.77
C GLY A 184 -13.44 1.78 -1.40
N PHE A 185 -14.06 1.27 -0.34
CA PHE A 185 -13.79 -0.04 0.27
C PHE A 185 -15.07 -0.58 0.92
N PRO A 186 -15.19 -1.91 1.13
CA PRO A 186 -16.38 -2.50 1.72
C PRO A 186 -16.40 -2.42 3.26
N VAL A 187 -17.60 -2.42 3.83
CA VAL A 187 -17.84 -2.72 5.25
C VAL A 187 -18.34 -4.16 5.38
N ILE A 188 -17.67 -4.96 6.22
CA ILE A 188 -18.07 -6.35 6.46
C ILE A 188 -19.07 -6.39 7.62
N HIS A 189 -20.33 -6.67 7.30
CA HIS A 189 -21.39 -6.85 8.31
C HIS A 189 -21.43 -8.29 8.79
N ILE A 190 -21.34 -8.49 10.11
CA ILE A 190 -21.41 -9.81 10.75
C ILE A 190 -22.69 -9.90 11.59
N SER A 191 -23.54 -10.88 11.31
CA SER A 191 -24.76 -11.15 12.07
C SER A 191 -24.67 -12.50 12.77
N ARG A 192 -24.95 -12.54 14.07
CA ARG A 192 -25.00 -13.78 14.83
C ARG A 192 -26.35 -14.45 14.62
N VAL A 193 -26.34 -15.67 14.10
CA VAL A 193 -27.53 -16.52 14.06
C VAL A 193 -27.63 -17.27 15.39
N THR A 194 -28.61 -16.94 16.23
CA THR A 194 -28.94 -17.73 17.42
C THR A 194 -29.89 -18.87 17.03
N PRO A 195 -29.53 -20.15 17.24
CA PRO A 195 -30.48 -21.24 17.10
C PRO A 195 -31.61 -21.08 18.13
N PHE A 196 -32.87 -21.14 17.71
CA PHE A 196 -34.02 -21.20 18.63
C PHE A 196 -33.95 -22.49 19.46
N PRO A 197 -34.26 -22.47 20.77
CA PRO A 197 -34.51 -23.70 21.50
C PRO A 197 -35.78 -24.35 20.94
N SER A 198 -35.66 -25.60 20.47
CA SER A 198 -36.81 -26.43 20.11
C SER A 198 -37.71 -26.58 21.34
N SER A 199 -38.89 -25.96 21.31
CA SER A 199 -39.94 -26.24 22.28
C SER A 199 -40.39 -27.69 22.08
N ASN A 200 -39.88 -28.60 22.91
CA ASN A 200 -40.50 -29.90 23.11
C ASN A 200 -41.83 -29.67 23.83
N SER A 201 -42.91 -29.49 23.07
CA SER A 201 -44.26 -29.69 23.57
C SER A 201 -44.52 -31.19 23.68
N SER A 202 -44.10 -31.82 24.77
CA SER A 202 -44.60 -33.12 25.17
C SER A 202 -46.00 -32.94 25.75
N SER A 203 -47.02 -33.10 24.92
CA SER A 203 -48.39 -33.37 25.33
C SER A 203 -48.46 -34.79 25.88
N THR A 204 -48.55 -34.94 27.20
CA THR A 204 -49.01 -36.19 27.84
C THR A 204 -50.51 -36.08 28.10
N SER A 205 -51.24 -37.00 27.48
CA SER A 205 -52.60 -37.45 27.81
C SER A 205 -52.69 -38.06 29.20
#